data_AF-A0A1S1JS61-F1
#
_entry.id   AF-A0A1S1JS61-F1
#
_cell.length_a   1.000
_cell.length_b   1.000
_cell.length_c   1.000
_cell.angle_alpha   90.00
_cell.angle_beta   90.00
_cell.angle_gamma   90.00
#
_symmetry.space_group_name_H-M   'P 1'
#
loop_
_entity.id
_entity.type
_entity.pdbx_description
1 polymer ?
#
loop_
_entity_poly.entity_id
_entity_poly.type
_entity_poly.pdbx_seq_one_letter_code
_entity_poly.pdbx_strand_id
1 'polypeptide(L)'
;MRPLLWIGTVVAVLCALSAVHPAPTHADPPLVYPGMLIYQGSLSCTLGYVDPGLHVGITAGHCFDGDGIVRSGDGAAVGHKILAHDNRPPEGPVYENEYTIDYEAISIDDGLPVNDILANGQRLERDDSVTPDLGMPVCRTGFTTGDACGAITRLGNGWFRFNGPVIAKGDSGGPVYTHVGDRTVLVGIIRGFMTSQSGDDVQSWAMSWPSVIKQLREDRKGLLPG
;
A
#
# COMPACT_ATOMS: atom_id res chain seq x y z
N MET A 1 -40.40 86.24 -9.79
CA MET A 1 -39.48 85.32 -10.49
C MET A 1 -39.19 84.16 -9.54
N ARG A 2 -39.63 82.94 -9.88
CA ARG A 2 -39.49 81.72 -9.06
C ARG A 2 -38.31 80.90 -9.57
N PRO A 3 -37.45 80.33 -8.72
CA PRO A 3 -36.73 79.12 -9.07
C PRO A 3 -37.46 77.91 -8.48
N LEU A 4 -37.79 76.96 -9.36
CA LEU A 4 -38.27 75.62 -9.02
C LEU A 4 -37.09 74.80 -8.48
N LEU A 5 -37.24 74.23 -7.29
CA LEU A 5 -36.41 73.12 -6.80
C LEU A 5 -36.99 71.82 -7.36
N TRP A 6 -36.25 71.17 -8.25
CA TRP A 6 -36.50 69.80 -8.70
C TRP A 6 -35.92 68.83 -7.66
N ILE A 7 -36.77 68.10 -6.96
CA ILE A 7 -36.37 66.95 -6.13
C ILE A 7 -36.56 65.71 -7.00
N GLY A 8 -35.46 65.17 -7.53
CA GLY A 8 -35.46 63.88 -8.22
C GLY A 8 -35.51 62.74 -7.21
N THR A 9 -36.53 61.90 -7.27
CA THR A 9 -36.65 60.69 -6.45
C THR A 9 -35.82 59.56 -7.09
N VAL A 10 -34.75 59.13 -6.44
CA VAL A 10 -33.97 57.95 -6.85
C VAL A 10 -34.64 56.72 -6.24
N VAL A 11 -35.25 55.87 -7.07
CA VAL A 11 -35.75 54.55 -6.66
C VAL A 11 -34.59 53.56 -6.74
N ALA A 12 -34.04 53.17 -5.59
CA ALA A 12 -33.04 52.12 -5.50
C ALA A 12 -33.73 50.74 -5.61
N VAL A 13 -33.53 50.08 -6.75
CA VAL A 13 -33.95 48.67 -6.93
C VAL A 13 -32.93 47.79 -6.19
N LEU A 14 -33.29 47.30 -5.01
CA LEU A 14 -32.53 46.25 -4.32
C LEU A 14 -32.75 44.92 -5.06
N CYS A 15 -31.81 44.54 -5.92
CA CYS A 15 -31.68 43.15 -6.36
C CYS A 15 -31.26 42.30 -5.15
N ALA A 16 -32.20 41.53 -4.59
CA ALA A 16 -31.89 40.48 -3.63
C ALA A 16 -31.12 39.36 -4.34
N LEU A 17 -29.79 39.45 -4.34
CA LEU A 17 -28.91 38.34 -4.72
C LEU A 17 -29.05 37.25 -3.65
N SER A 18 -29.86 36.23 -3.95
CA SER A 18 -29.86 34.99 -3.19
C SER A 18 -28.44 34.40 -3.27
N ALA A 19 -27.72 34.43 -2.16
CA ALA A 19 -26.42 33.76 -2.06
C ALA A 19 -26.67 32.26 -2.22
N VAL A 20 -26.41 31.74 -3.42
CA VAL A 20 -26.34 30.30 -3.66
C VAL A 20 -25.07 29.83 -2.96
N HIS A 21 -25.20 29.33 -1.73
CA HIS A 21 -24.08 28.69 -1.07
C HIS A 21 -23.75 27.41 -1.83
N PRO A 22 -22.51 27.23 -2.32
CA PRO A 22 -22.10 25.95 -2.88
C PRO A 22 -22.24 24.90 -1.77
N ALA A 23 -22.99 23.84 -2.06
CA ALA A 23 -23.02 22.67 -1.18
C ALA A 23 -21.59 22.15 -1.03
N PRO A 24 -21.18 21.71 0.18
CA PRO A 24 -19.88 21.07 0.33
C PRO A 24 -19.82 19.86 -0.60
N THR A 25 -18.87 19.87 -1.53
CA THR A 25 -18.57 18.73 -2.38
C THR A 25 -17.86 17.71 -1.49
N HIS A 26 -18.60 16.73 -0.98
CA HIS A 26 -18.00 15.61 -0.28
C HIS A 26 -17.35 14.72 -1.35
N ALA A 27 -16.02 14.62 -1.33
CA ALA A 27 -15.36 13.59 -2.11
C ALA A 27 -15.80 12.21 -1.57
N ASP A 28 -16.00 11.25 -2.46
CA ASP A 28 -16.21 9.87 -2.04
C ASP A 28 -14.97 9.41 -1.25
N PRO A 29 -15.15 8.64 -0.16
CA PRO A 29 -14.02 8.13 0.61
C PRO A 29 -13.12 7.26 -0.27
N PRO A 30 -11.79 7.31 -0.08
CA PRO A 30 -10.85 6.51 -0.87
C PRO A 30 -11.09 5.02 -0.64
N LEU A 31 -11.08 4.25 -1.73
CA LEU A 31 -11.08 2.79 -1.68
C LEU A 31 -9.71 2.29 -1.22
N VAL A 32 -9.69 1.39 -0.23
CA VAL A 32 -8.49 0.70 0.23
C VAL A 32 -8.43 -0.69 -0.39
N TYR A 33 -7.36 -0.98 -1.12
CA TYR A 33 -7.20 -2.21 -1.91
C TYR A 33 -5.73 -2.60 -2.10
N PRO A 34 -5.40 -3.89 -2.33
CA PRO A 34 -4.03 -4.31 -2.58
C PRO A 34 -3.51 -3.74 -3.91
N GLY A 35 -2.27 -3.25 -3.89
CA GLY A 35 -1.62 -2.59 -5.02
C GLY A 35 -1.76 -1.06 -5.04
N MET A 36 -2.56 -0.46 -4.14
CA MET A 36 -2.68 0.99 -4.07
C MET A 36 -1.41 1.66 -3.53
N LEU A 37 -1.17 2.90 -3.95
CA LEU A 37 -0.17 3.78 -3.34
C LEU A 37 -0.58 4.15 -1.91
N ILE A 38 0.37 4.05 -1.00
CA ILE A 38 0.28 4.60 0.35
C ILE A 38 1.47 5.50 0.65
N TYR A 39 1.22 6.53 1.46
CA TYR A 39 2.22 7.42 2.02
C TYR A 39 2.25 7.33 3.54
N GLN A 40 3.45 7.25 4.08
CA GLN A 40 3.73 7.34 5.51
C GLN A 40 4.93 8.25 5.69
N GLY A 41 4.73 9.39 6.35
CA GLY A 41 5.75 10.45 6.40
C GLY A 41 6.20 10.86 5.00
N SER A 42 7.49 10.67 4.71
CA SER A 42 8.10 10.97 3.41
C SER A 42 8.17 9.77 2.44
N LEU A 43 7.79 8.59 2.92
CA LEU A 43 7.92 7.34 2.18
C LEU A 43 6.67 7.07 1.33
N SER A 44 6.90 6.67 0.08
CA SER A 44 5.89 6.07 -0.79
C SER A 44 6.09 4.57 -0.82
N CYS A 45 5.00 3.84 -0.63
CA CYS A 45 4.96 2.38 -0.69
C CYS A 45 3.68 1.92 -1.36
N THR A 46 3.58 0.61 -1.57
CA THR A 46 2.42 -0.06 -2.14
C THR A 46 1.78 -0.94 -1.06
N LEU A 47 0.45 -0.88 -0.92
CA LEU A 47 -0.26 -1.78 -0.01
C LEU A 47 -0.24 -3.21 -0.55
N GLY A 48 0.28 -4.17 0.21
CA GLY A 48 0.50 -5.55 -0.23
C GLY A 48 -0.74 -6.41 -0.20
N TYR A 49 -1.37 -6.45 0.95
CA TYR A 49 -2.56 -7.28 1.20
C TYR A 49 -3.56 -6.51 2.02
N VAL A 50 -4.84 -6.82 1.83
CA VAL A 50 -5.96 -6.23 2.55
C VAL A 50 -6.90 -7.35 2.98
N ASP A 51 -7.28 -7.33 4.26
CA ASP A 51 -8.34 -8.17 4.82
C ASP A 51 -9.59 -7.31 5.06
N PRO A 52 -10.60 -7.37 4.17
CA PRO A 52 -11.80 -6.55 4.32
C PRO A 52 -12.62 -6.92 5.56
N GLY A 53 -12.53 -8.18 6.01
CA GLY A 53 -13.25 -8.64 7.21
C GLY A 53 -12.67 -8.07 8.49
N LEU A 54 -11.35 -7.92 8.54
CA LEU A 54 -10.63 -7.38 9.70
C LEU A 54 -10.34 -5.88 9.60
N HIS A 55 -10.58 -5.24 8.45
CA HIS A 55 -10.13 -3.87 8.16
C HIS A 55 -8.62 -3.71 8.43
N VAL A 56 -7.83 -4.68 7.95
CA VAL A 56 -6.37 -4.68 8.12
C VAL A 56 -5.68 -4.67 6.77
N GLY A 57 -4.71 -3.77 6.61
CA GLY A 57 -3.75 -3.75 5.52
C GLY A 57 -2.40 -4.29 5.95
N ILE A 58 -1.64 -4.88 5.02
CA ILE A 58 -0.26 -5.31 5.22
C ILE A 58 0.63 -4.69 4.15
N THR A 59 1.75 -4.10 4.56
CA THR A 59 2.80 -3.54 3.69
C THR A 59 4.19 -3.92 4.23
N ALA A 60 5.27 -3.41 3.63
CA ALA A 60 6.64 -3.60 4.12
C ALA A 60 6.90 -2.78 5.39
N GLY A 61 7.68 -3.31 6.32
CA GLY A 61 7.96 -2.71 7.63
C GLY A 61 8.80 -1.44 7.54
N HIS A 62 9.73 -1.38 6.59
CA HIS A 62 10.52 -0.17 6.33
C HIS A 62 9.69 0.99 5.75
N CYS A 63 8.42 0.77 5.39
CA CYS A 63 7.52 1.83 4.95
C CYS A 63 7.04 2.71 6.11
N PHE A 64 7.20 2.24 7.35
CA PHE A 64 6.86 3.02 8.52
C PHE A 64 7.83 4.19 8.72
N ASP A 65 7.33 5.40 8.53
CA ASP A 65 8.01 6.67 8.83
C ASP A 65 7.05 7.64 9.55
N GLY A 66 7.52 8.22 10.65
CA GLY A 66 6.83 9.32 11.32
C GLY A 66 5.62 8.96 12.20
N ASP A 67 4.50 9.65 11.95
CA ASP A 67 3.33 9.76 12.82
C ASP A 67 2.45 8.49 12.89
N GLY A 68 2.76 7.49 12.06
CA GLY A 68 1.99 6.25 11.96
C GLY A 68 0.66 6.41 11.25
N ILE A 69 0.38 7.56 10.62
CA ILE A 69 -0.79 7.77 9.77
C ILE A 69 -0.46 7.31 8.36
N VAL A 70 -1.30 6.42 7.84
CA VAL A 70 -1.22 5.94 6.46
C VAL A 70 -2.15 6.79 5.61
N ARG A 71 -1.62 7.34 4.51
CA ARG A 71 -2.37 8.17 3.58
C ARG A 71 -2.45 7.52 2.21
N SER A 72 -3.56 7.72 1.54
CA SER A 72 -3.76 7.39 0.13
C SER A 72 -2.91 8.28 -0.78
N GLY A 73 -2.78 7.91 -2.06
CA GLY A 73 -2.07 8.71 -3.08
C GLY A 73 -2.58 10.14 -3.26
N ASP A 74 -3.84 10.42 -2.90
CA ASP A 74 -4.46 11.75 -2.91
C ASP A 74 -4.24 12.54 -1.60
N GLY A 75 -3.58 11.93 -0.60
CA GLY A 75 -3.29 12.51 0.70
C GLY A 75 -4.37 12.29 1.77
N ALA A 76 -5.49 11.63 1.46
CA ALA A 76 -6.51 11.28 2.45
C ALA A 76 -5.97 10.24 3.45
N ALA A 77 -6.29 10.38 4.74
CA ALA A 77 -5.98 9.35 5.72
C ALA A 77 -6.80 8.08 5.42
N VAL A 78 -6.13 6.93 5.45
CA VAL A 78 -6.75 5.62 5.19
C VAL A 78 -6.60 4.64 6.35
N GLY A 79 -5.79 4.98 7.34
CA GLY A 79 -5.51 4.08 8.44
C GLY A 79 -4.33 4.51 9.29
N HIS A 80 -4.00 3.64 10.24
CA HIS A 80 -2.91 3.83 11.17
C HIS A 80 -2.12 2.54 11.38
N LYS A 81 -0.82 2.67 11.58
CA LYS A 81 0.03 1.54 11.98
C LYS A 81 -0.49 0.89 13.26
N ILE A 82 -0.64 -0.44 13.23
CA ILE A 82 -0.82 -1.28 14.42
C ILE A 82 0.55 -1.70 14.95
N LEU A 83 1.34 -2.34 14.10
CA LEU A 83 2.72 -2.75 14.39
C LEU A 83 3.54 -2.77 13.11
N ALA A 84 4.84 -2.52 13.24
CA ALA A 84 5.80 -2.64 12.15
C ALA A 84 7.09 -3.26 12.69
N HIS A 85 7.71 -4.11 11.89
CA HIS A 85 8.98 -4.72 12.21
C HIS A 85 9.80 -4.84 10.92
N ASP A 86 11.00 -4.26 10.94
CA ASP A 86 12.04 -4.48 9.97
C ASP A 86 13.34 -4.75 10.73
N ASN A 87 14.06 -5.80 10.34
CA ASN A 87 15.32 -6.18 10.99
C ASN A 87 16.55 -5.87 10.13
N ARG A 88 16.39 -5.09 9.06
CA ARG A 88 17.47 -4.70 8.17
C ARG A 88 17.46 -3.20 7.89
N PRO A 89 18.60 -2.62 7.48
CA PRO A 89 18.60 -1.32 6.85
C PRO A 89 17.82 -1.37 5.51
N PRO A 90 17.26 -0.23 5.03
CA PRO A 90 16.61 -0.15 3.72
C PRO A 90 17.53 -0.58 2.56
N GLU A 91 18.83 -0.33 2.71
CA GLU A 91 19.88 -0.64 1.74
C GLU A 91 20.95 -1.55 2.36
N GLY A 92 21.46 -2.52 1.60
CA GLY A 92 22.56 -3.40 2.04
C GLY A 92 22.50 -4.80 1.43
N PRO A 93 23.59 -5.58 1.51
CA PRO A 93 23.60 -6.96 1.03
C PRO A 93 22.69 -7.84 1.89
N VAL A 94 21.98 -8.78 1.26
CA VAL A 94 21.21 -9.84 1.93
C VAL A 94 22.01 -11.13 1.87
N TYR A 95 22.33 -11.69 3.03
CA TYR A 95 22.98 -12.98 3.12
C TYR A 95 21.95 -14.13 3.11
N GLU A 96 22.27 -15.23 2.44
CA GLU A 96 21.34 -16.34 2.17
C GLU A 96 20.66 -16.90 3.44
N ASN A 97 21.41 -17.00 4.54
CA ASN A 97 20.96 -17.60 5.79
C ASN A 97 20.29 -16.60 6.75
N GLU A 98 20.34 -15.31 6.44
CA GLU A 98 19.82 -14.29 7.34
C GLU A 98 18.30 -14.22 7.23
N TYR A 99 17.65 -14.54 8.35
CA TYR A 99 16.19 -14.44 8.48
C TYR A 99 15.79 -12.98 8.35
N THR A 100 14.92 -12.69 7.41
CA THR A 100 14.47 -11.32 7.13
C THR A 100 13.08 -11.10 7.67
N ILE A 101 12.93 -9.98 8.37
CA ILE A 101 11.64 -9.46 8.81
C ILE A 101 11.50 -8.10 8.16
N ASP A 102 10.41 -7.88 7.44
CA ASP A 102 10.06 -6.58 6.86
C ASP A 102 8.56 -6.56 6.55
N TYR A 103 7.75 -6.23 7.56
CA TYR A 103 6.31 -6.06 7.39
C TYR A 103 5.74 -5.01 8.34
N GLU A 104 4.62 -4.43 7.95
CA GLU A 104 3.79 -3.55 8.75
C GLU A 104 2.33 -3.98 8.62
N ALA A 105 1.63 -4.00 9.76
CA ALA A 105 0.19 -4.16 9.83
C ALA A 105 -0.47 -2.81 10.12
N ILE A 106 -1.49 -2.48 9.34
CA ILE A 106 -2.21 -1.21 9.33
C ILE A 106 -3.66 -1.49 9.69
N SER A 107 -4.21 -0.75 10.64
CA SER A 107 -5.65 -0.66 10.88
C SER A 107 -6.22 0.30 9.86
N ILE A 108 -7.18 -0.13 9.07
CA ILE A 108 -7.88 0.72 8.12
C ILE A 108 -8.96 1.49 8.88
N ASP A 109 -9.12 2.78 8.59
CA ASP A 109 -10.07 3.64 9.30
C ASP A 109 -11.52 3.21 9.03
N ASP A 110 -12.35 3.33 10.07
CA ASP A 110 -13.78 2.99 10.00
C ASP A 110 -14.51 3.80 8.92
N GLY A 111 -15.41 3.14 8.19
CA GLY A 111 -16.26 3.79 7.19
C GLY A 111 -15.62 3.97 5.81
N LEU A 112 -14.36 3.58 5.63
CA LEU A 112 -13.75 3.51 4.31
C LEU A 112 -14.23 2.27 3.55
N PRO A 113 -14.44 2.36 2.22
CA PRO A 113 -14.64 1.19 1.40
C PRO A 113 -13.32 0.39 1.32
N VAL A 114 -13.40 -0.92 1.52
CA VAL A 114 -12.25 -1.83 1.55
C VAL A 114 -12.52 -3.07 0.69
N ASN A 115 -11.55 -3.52 -0.10
CA ASN A 115 -11.63 -4.79 -0.81
C ASN A 115 -10.28 -5.52 -0.89
N ASP A 116 -10.33 -6.77 -1.33
CA ASP A 116 -9.19 -7.65 -1.60
C ASP A 116 -8.97 -7.84 -3.11
N ILE A 117 -9.33 -6.86 -3.93
CA ILE A 117 -9.29 -6.93 -5.39
C ILE A 117 -8.16 -6.03 -5.91
N LEU A 118 -7.23 -6.61 -6.66
CA LEU A 118 -6.18 -5.88 -7.36
C LEU A 118 -6.77 -4.93 -8.41
N ALA A 119 -6.03 -3.91 -8.81
CA ALA A 119 -6.47 -2.95 -9.84
C ALA A 119 -6.85 -3.61 -11.19
N ASN A 120 -6.29 -4.79 -11.47
CA ASN A 120 -6.60 -5.58 -12.67
C ASN A 120 -7.89 -6.44 -12.54
N GLY A 121 -8.62 -6.33 -11.43
CA GLY A 121 -9.88 -7.02 -11.17
C GLY A 121 -9.74 -8.42 -10.55
N GLN A 122 -8.52 -8.90 -10.33
CA GLN A 122 -8.29 -10.21 -9.70
C GLN A 122 -8.40 -10.12 -8.18
N ARG A 123 -9.16 -11.03 -7.56
CA ARG A 123 -9.19 -11.16 -6.09
C ARG A 123 -7.87 -11.78 -5.61
N LEU A 124 -7.20 -11.11 -4.69
CA LEU A 124 -5.96 -11.58 -4.07
C LEU A 124 -6.29 -12.45 -2.85
N GLU A 125 -6.13 -13.75 -3.00
CA GLU A 125 -6.44 -14.72 -1.96
C GLU A 125 -5.22 -15.09 -1.11
N ARG A 126 -5.49 -15.52 0.12
CA ARG A 126 -4.51 -16.24 0.95
C ARG A 126 -4.73 -17.73 0.82
N ASP A 127 -3.63 -18.47 0.70
CA ASP A 127 -3.63 -19.93 0.77
C ASP A 127 -2.36 -20.39 1.47
N ASP A 128 -2.48 -20.84 2.72
CA ASP A 128 -1.33 -21.27 3.53
C ASP A 128 -0.64 -22.52 2.95
N SER A 129 -1.26 -23.23 2.00
CA SER A 129 -0.64 -24.35 1.28
C SER A 129 0.25 -23.91 0.11
N VAL A 130 0.15 -22.65 -0.32
CA VAL A 130 0.97 -22.09 -1.39
C VAL A 130 2.19 -21.40 -0.78
N THR A 131 3.34 -22.06 -0.86
CA THR A 131 4.61 -21.55 -0.37
C THR A 131 5.57 -21.28 -1.53
N PRO A 132 6.42 -20.24 -1.47
CA PRO A 132 7.43 -19.98 -2.49
C PRO A 132 8.28 -21.23 -2.82
N ASP A 133 8.47 -21.51 -4.11
CA ASP A 133 9.32 -22.61 -4.58
C ASP A 133 10.16 -22.18 -5.79
N LEU A 134 11.32 -22.81 -6.00
CA LEU A 134 12.20 -22.49 -7.13
C LEU A 134 11.50 -22.75 -8.46
N GLY A 135 11.58 -21.77 -9.36
CA GLY A 135 10.92 -21.82 -10.67
C GLY A 135 9.41 -21.53 -10.64
N MET A 136 8.81 -21.31 -9.46
CA MET A 136 7.41 -20.92 -9.35
C MET A 136 7.16 -19.63 -10.16
N PRO A 137 6.19 -19.63 -11.09
CA PRO A 137 5.80 -18.41 -11.79
C PRO A 137 5.14 -17.46 -10.80
N VAL A 138 5.59 -16.21 -10.80
CA VAL A 138 5.03 -15.16 -9.95
C VAL A 138 4.82 -13.89 -10.75
N CYS A 139 3.74 -13.19 -10.42
CA CYS A 139 3.49 -11.82 -10.82
C CYS A 139 3.57 -10.92 -9.59
N ARG A 140 3.81 -9.64 -9.82
CA ARG A 140 3.78 -8.61 -8.78
C ARG A 140 3.04 -7.40 -9.28
N THR A 141 2.49 -6.63 -8.35
CA THR A 141 2.07 -5.25 -8.62
C THR A 141 2.78 -4.31 -7.66
N GLY A 142 3.25 -3.18 -8.19
CA GLY A 142 3.86 -2.09 -7.44
C GLY A 142 3.41 -0.77 -8.04
N PHE A 143 3.24 0.25 -7.22
CA PHE A 143 2.73 1.53 -7.70
C PHE A 143 3.65 2.18 -8.74
N THR A 144 4.97 2.03 -8.60
CA THR A 144 5.96 2.71 -9.47
C THR A 144 6.17 1.95 -10.77
N THR A 145 6.31 0.63 -10.71
CA THR A 145 6.64 -0.20 -11.89
C THR A 145 5.47 -1.03 -12.43
N GLY A 146 4.27 -0.87 -11.86
CA GLY A 146 3.03 -1.51 -12.30
C GLY A 146 3.02 -3.03 -12.13
N ASP A 147 2.38 -3.72 -13.06
CA ASP A 147 2.35 -5.19 -13.12
C ASP A 147 3.54 -5.75 -13.90
N ALA A 148 4.17 -6.80 -13.38
CA ALA A 148 5.07 -7.64 -14.16
C ALA A 148 5.17 -9.03 -13.57
N CYS A 149 5.65 -9.96 -14.38
CA CYS A 149 5.80 -11.36 -14.00
C CYS A 149 7.20 -11.87 -14.30
N GLY A 150 7.53 -12.98 -13.63
CA GLY A 150 8.76 -13.73 -13.76
C GLY A 150 8.62 -15.06 -13.04
N ALA A 151 9.73 -15.56 -12.52
CA ALA A 151 9.78 -16.77 -11.73
C ALA A 151 10.74 -16.60 -10.54
N ILE A 152 10.46 -17.36 -9.49
CA ILE A 152 11.33 -17.42 -8.32
C ILE A 152 12.67 -18.05 -8.70
N THR A 153 13.75 -17.30 -8.49
CA THR A 153 15.12 -17.70 -8.86
C THR A 153 15.93 -18.19 -7.68
N ARG A 154 15.54 -17.79 -6.47
CA ARG A 154 16.26 -18.13 -5.24
C ARG A 154 15.34 -18.09 -4.04
N LEU A 155 15.52 -19.05 -3.15
CA LEU A 155 14.92 -19.07 -1.82
C LEU A 155 15.99 -18.71 -0.79
N GLY A 156 15.60 -17.96 0.24
CA GLY A 156 16.38 -17.72 1.43
C GLY A 156 15.56 -18.00 2.69
N ASN A 157 16.08 -17.62 3.85
CA ASN A 157 15.39 -17.83 5.12
C ASN A 157 14.22 -16.83 5.29
N GLY A 158 13.04 -17.21 4.83
CA GLY A 158 11.81 -16.44 4.94
C GLY A 158 11.57 -15.39 3.84
N TRP A 159 12.44 -15.35 2.83
CA TRP A 159 12.38 -14.46 1.68
C TRP A 159 12.71 -15.20 0.38
N PHE A 160 12.40 -14.61 -0.76
CA PHE A 160 12.77 -15.15 -2.07
C PHE A 160 13.12 -14.04 -3.07
N ARG A 161 13.95 -14.37 -4.06
CA ARG A 161 14.21 -13.54 -5.25
C ARG A 161 13.39 -14.03 -6.42
N PHE A 162 13.06 -13.11 -7.31
CA PHE A 162 12.40 -13.41 -8.57
C PHE A 162 12.93 -12.51 -9.68
N ASN A 163 12.96 -13.06 -10.89
CA ASN A 163 13.37 -12.31 -12.08
C ASN A 163 12.18 -11.55 -12.71
N GLY A 164 12.44 -10.91 -13.85
CA GLY A 164 11.50 -10.02 -14.53
C GLY A 164 11.93 -8.56 -14.40
N PRO A 165 11.11 -7.61 -14.89
CA PRO A 165 11.36 -6.19 -14.73
C PRO A 165 11.57 -5.82 -13.25
N VAL A 166 12.74 -5.27 -12.94
CA VAL A 166 13.18 -4.94 -11.58
C VAL A 166 12.26 -3.87 -10.98
N ILE A 167 11.88 -4.05 -9.71
CA ILE A 167 11.07 -3.10 -8.96
C ILE A 167 11.86 -1.82 -8.64
N ALA A 168 11.14 -0.73 -8.38
CA ALA A 168 11.72 0.56 -8.01
C ALA A 168 11.19 1.05 -6.66
N LYS A 169 11.78 2.15 -6.15
CA LYS A 169 11.30 2.83 -4.95
C LYS A 169 9.82 3.19 -5.12
N GLY A 170 9.00 2.88 -4.12
CA GLY A 170 7.53 2.97 -4.19
C GLY A 170 6.83 1.61 -4.36
N ASP A 171 7.49 0.60 -4.93
CA ASP A 171 6.90 -0.75 -5.07
C ASP A 171 6.98 -1.56 -3.77
N SER A 172 7.80 -1.14 -2.80
CA SER A 172 7.90 -1.78 -1.49
C SER A 172 6.53 -1.97 -0.85
N GLY A 173 6.31 -3.15 -0.29
CA GLY A 173 5.04 -3.60 0.25
C GLY A 173 4.12 -4.27 -0.77
N GLY A 174 4.27 -4.01 -2.07
CA GLY A 174 3.34 -4.51 -3.08
C GLY A 174 3.26 -6.05 -3.14
N PRO A 175 2.10 -6.62 -3.53
CA PRO A 175 1.93 -8.07 -3.53
C PRO A 175 2.78 -8.74 -4.59
N VAL A 176 3.33 -9.90 -4.22
CA VAL A 176 3.82 -10.92 -5.15
C VAL A 176 2.90 -12.11 -5.05
N TYR A 177 2.34 -12.56 -6.17
CA TYR A 177 1.32 -13.59 -6.23
C TYR A 177 1.59 -14.60 -7.35
N THR A 178 0.96 -15.77 -7.27
CA THR A 178 0.97 -16.80 -8.32
C THR A 178 -0.46 -17.15 -8.71
N HIS A 179 -0.61 -17.87 -9.81
CA HIS A 179 -1.91 -18.34 -10.29
C HIS A 179 -2.04 -19.84 -10.05
N VAL A 180 -3.10 -20.23 -9.32
CA VAL A 180 -3.44 -21.63 -9.06
C VAL A 180 -4.79 -21.92 -9.70
N GLY A 181 -4.78 -22.37 -10.94
CA GLY A 181 -5.98 -22.37 -11.78
C GLY A 181 -6.42 -20.92 -12.02
N ASP A 182 -7.71 -20.63 -11.75
CA ASP A 182 -8.27 -19.27 -11.89
C ASP A 182 -8.01 -18.38 -10.66
N ARG A 183 -7.39 -18.92 -9.60
CA ARG A 183 -7.16 -18.21 -8.35
C ARG A 183 -5.87 -17.42 -8.42
N THR A 184 -5.88 -16.21 -7.84
CA THR A 184 -4.70 -15.37 -7.66
C THR A 184 -4.29 -15.42 -6.20
N VAL A 185 -3.17 -16.06 -5.91
CA VAL A 185 -2.77 -16.42 -4.55
C VAL A 185 -1.52 -15.66 -4.13
N LEU A 186 -1.59 -14.98 -2.99
CA LEU A 186 -0.48 -14.24 -2.42
C LEU A 186 0.68 -15.16 -2.02
N VAL A 187 1.89 -14.82 -2.45
CA VAL A 187 3.14 -15.54 -2.19
C VAL A 187 4.08 -14.74 -1.29
N GLY A 188 4.02 -13.41 -1.36
CA GLY A 188 4.83 -12.52 -0.52
C GLY A 188 4.53 -11.04 -0.75
N ILE A 189 5.30 -10.18 -0.08
CA ILE A 189 5.27 -8.73 -0.25
C ILE A 189 6.65 -8.23 -0.67
N ILE A 190 6.70 -7.33 -1.65
CA ILE A 190 7.95 -6.77 -2.18
C ILE A 190 8.67 -6.06 -1.05
N ARG A 191 9.96 -6.35 -0.89
CA ARG A 191 10.83 -5.52 -0.05
C ARG A 191 11.56 -4.52 -0.92
N GLY A 192 12.33 -5.02 -1.89
CA GLY A 192 13.21 -4.22 -2.71
C GLY A 192 13.81 -5.00 -3.86
N PHE A 193 14.98 -4.56 -4.30
CA PHE A 193 15.83 -5.28 -5.23
C PHE A 193 17.19 -5.58 -4.58
N MET A 194 17.88 -6.57 -5.12
CA MET A 194 19.24 -6.96 -4.74
C MET A 194 20.13 -6.93 -5.97
N THR A 195 21.32 -6.38 -5.78
CA THR A 195 22.40 -6.44 -6.77
C THR A 195 23.40 -7.51 -6.36
N SER A 196 23.78 -8.37 -7.30
CA SER A 196 24.86 -9.36 -7.12
C SER A 196 26.20 -8.69 -6.81
N GLN A 197 27.15 -9.46 -6.23
CA GLN A 197 28.48 -8.92 -5.90
C GLN A 197 29.25 -8.40 -7.12
N SER A 198 29.03 -8.98 -8.30
CA SER A 198 29.67 -8.50 -9.54
C SER A 198 28.98 -7.28 -10.14
N GLY A 199 27.76 -6.96 -9.70
CA GLY A 199 26.95 -5.87 -10.26
C GLY A 199 26.11 -6.26 -11.48
N ASP A 200 26.32 -7.45 -12.05
CA ASP A 200 25.77 -7.81 -13.37
C ASP A 200 24.34 -8.38 -13.31
N ASP A 201 23.91 -8.83 -12.14
CA ASP A 201 22.56 -9.35 -11.88
C ASP A 201 21.84 -8.50 -10.83
N VAL A 202 20.69 -7.95 -11.19
CA VAL A 202 19.79 -7.19 -10.32
C VAL A 202 18.43 -7.86 -10.34
N GLN A 203 17.96 -8.30 -9.18
CA GLN A 203 16.69 -9.02 -9.04
C GLN A 203 15.84 -8.45 -7.93
N SER A 204 14.53 -8.46 -8.15
CA SER A 204 13.55 -8.12 -7.12
C SER A 204 13.49 -9.22 -6.05
N TRP A 205 13.09 -8.84 -4.84
CA TRP A 205 12.90 -9.78 -3.76
C TRP A 205 11.79 -9.38 -2.81
N ALA A 206 11.24 -10.39 -2.15
CA ALA A 206 10.07 -10.28 -1.31
C ALA A 206 10.25 -11.08 -0.02
N MET A 207 9.61 -10.59 1.04
CA MET A 207 9.36 -11.41 2.22
C MET A 207 8.25 -12.40 1.89
N SER A 208 8.45 -13.68 2.24
CA SER A 208 7.46 -14.72 1.99
C SER A 208 6.22 -14.52 2.86
N TRP A 209 5.03 -14.74 2.31
CA TRP A 209 3.78 -14.62 3.05
C TRP A 209 3.73 -15.51 4.31
N PRO A 210 4.18 -16.78 4.28
CA PRO A 210 4.28 -17.58 5.50
C PRO A 210 5.15 -16.94 6.59
N SER A 211 6.23 -16.24 6.21
CA SER A 211 7.10 -15.56 7.17
C SER A 211 6.48 -14.28 7.71
N VAL A 212 5.75 -13.51 6.88
CA VAL A 212 4.96 -12.35 7.34
C VAL A 212 3.98 -12.78 8.42
N ILE A 213 3.20 -13.83 8.15
CA ILE A 213 2.20 -14.35 9.10
C ILE A 213 2.84 -14.92 10.36
N LYS A 214 3.95 -15.67 10.22
CA LYS A 214 4.70 -16.19 11.36
C LYS A 214 5.15 -15.04 12.26
N GLN A 215 5.78 -14.01 11.70
CA GLN A 215 6.32 -12.91 12.48
C GLN A 215 5.22 -12.06 13.10
N LEU A 216 4.13 -11.78 12.38
CA LEU A 216 2.96 -11.09 12.92
C LEU A 216 2.40 -11.81 14.15
N ARG A 217 2.31 -13.14 14.11
CA ARG A 217 1.86 -13.94 15.26
C ARG A 217 2.81 -13.84 16.45
N GLU A 218 4.12 -13.82 16.23
CA GLU A 218 5.12 -13.68 17.31
C GLU A 218 5.09 -12.28 17.91
N ASP A 219 5.11 -11.23 17.09
CA ASP A 219 5.11 -9.85 17.56
C ASP A 219 3.81 -9.53 18.32
N ARG A 220 2.67 -10.04 17.86
CA ARG A 220 1.39 -9.88 18.57
C ARG A 220 1.39 -10.50 19.97
N LYS A 221 2.10 -11.62 20.21
CA LYS A 221 2.20 -12.19 21.57
C LYS A 221 2.90 -11.22 22.52
N GLY A 222 3.86 -10.44 22.03
CA GLY A 222 4.54 -9.39 22.80
C GLY A 222 3.65 -8.19 23.15
N LEU A 223 2.51 -8.01 22.45
CA LEU A 223 1.54 -6.94 22.72
C LEU A 223 0.42 -7.34 23.70
N LEU A 224 0.23 -8.64 23.98
CA LEU A 224 -0.80 -9.09 24.93
C LEU A 224 -0.20 -9.13 26.35
N PRO A 225 -0.89 -8.60 27.38
CA PRO A 225 -0.47 -8.81 28.75
C PRO A 225 -0.55 -10.30 29.08
N GLY A 226 0.55 -10.85 29.62
CA GLY A 226 0.64 -12.25 30.06
C GLY A 226 -0.20 -12.57 31.28
#